data_AF-A0A6P0SHS1-F1
#
_entry.id   AF-A0A6P0SHS1-F1
#
_cell.length_a   1.000
_cell.length_b   1.000
_cell.length_c   1.000
_cell.angle_alpha   90.00
_cell.angle_beta   90.00
_cell.angle_gamma   90.00
#
_symmetry.space_group_name_H-M   'P 1'
#
loop_
_entity.id
_entity.type
_entity.pdbx_description
1 polymer ?
#
loop_
_entity_poly.entity_id
_entity_poly.type
_entity_poly.pdbx_seq_one_letter_code
_entity_poly.pdbx_strand_id
1 'polypeptide(L)'
;YLFQAYNCWVVNKDLLAGRKRYAPEDRFNFSQVAILELTYIVNFGSELAVVSMLPAFFEGTFGLSKQAAGMIAASYAFMNLMSRPGGGLISDKLGSRKMTMAILTFCMGIGYLIMSKVTGGWWLPGAVMLTMSCSFFVQAGEGSTFAIVPLVKRRITGQVAGNVGAYGNVGAVAYLTIFSLLPAGDVGNRIFFQVLGVASLVVAFLCFLVLKEPKGSFAELHEGEEQYATAASPAAAMETGDLMN
;
A
#
# COMPACT_ATOMS: atom_id res chain seq x y z
N TYR A 1 9.47 -17.71 16.97
CA TYR A 1 9.50 -16.27 17.31
C TYR A 1 10.62 -15.89 18.28
N LEU A 2 10.77 -16.51 19.46
CA LEU A 2 11.83 -16.15 20.43
C LEU A 2 13.27 -16.19 19.85
N PHE A 3 13.59 -17.19 19.04
CA PHE A 3 14.90 -17.31 18.37
C PHE A 3 15.19 -16.16 17.39
N GLN A 4 14.21 -15.72 16.60
CA GLN A 4 14.35 -14.57 15.71
C GLN A 4 14.47 -13.26 16.48
N ALA A 5 13.69 -13.09 17.56
CA ALA A 5 13.77 -11.90 18.42
C ALA A 5 15.16 -11.77 19.07
N TYR A 6 15.72 -12.89 19.55
CA TYR A 6 17.08 -12.94 20.08
C TYR A 6 18.12 -12.57 19.01
N ASN A 7 18.02 -13.12 17.80
CA ASN A 7 18.93 -12.78 16.71
C ASN A 7 18.84 -11.30 16.30
N CYS A 8 17.63 -10.73 16.25
CA CYS A 8 17.45 -9.28 16.03
C CYS A 8 18.12 -8.44 17.12
N TRP A 9 18.01 -8.83 18.39
CA TRP A 9 18.69 -8.15 19.49
C TRP A 9 20.21 -8.24 19.35
N VAL A 10 20.76 -9.44 19.10
CA VAL A 10 22.20 -9.66 18.97
C VAL A 10 22.82 -8.83 17.86
N VAL A 11 22.14 -8.68 16.72
CA VAL A 11 22.64 -7.89 15.58
C VAL A 11 22.50 -6.37 15.81
N ASN A 12 21.49 -5.93 16.56
CA ASN A 12 21.21 -4.50 16.76
C ASN A 12 21.70 -3.92 18.09
N LYS A 13 22.16 -4.74 19.05
CA LYS A 13 22.60 -4.28 20.39
C LYS A 13 23.68 -3.20 20.34
N ASP A 14 24.62 -3.29 19.40
CA ASP A 14 25.72 -2.32 19.29
C ASP A 14 25.27 -0.98 18.67
N LEU A 15 24.19 -1.01 17.87
CA LEU A 15 23.49 0.19 17.39
C LEU A 15 22.69 0.85 18.51
N LEU A 16 21.93 0.06 19.28
CA LEU A 16 21.13 0.53 20.40
C LEU A 16 21.99 1.09 21.55
N ALA A 17 23.16 0.48 21.78
CA ALA A 17 24.15 0.96 22.75
C ALA A 17 24.96 2.18 22.27
N GLY A 18 24.67 2.71 21.07
CA GLY A 18 25.36 3.88 20.51
C GLY A 18 26.81 3.63 20.06
N ARG A 19 27.28 2.38 20.09
CA ARG A 19 28.65 1.98 19.72
C ARG A 19 28.87 1.91 18.21
N LYS A 20 27.78 1.79 17.44
CA LYS A 20 27.78 1.74 15.97
C LYS A 20 26.86 2.82 15.42
N ARG A 21 27.42 3.76 14.64
CA ARG A 21 26.65 4.76 13.87
C ARG A 21 26.80 4.46 12.39
N TYR A 22 25.67 4.31 11.70
CA TYR A 22 25.67 4.21 10.24
C TYR A 22 26.12 5.53 9.60
N ALA A 23 26.85 5.42 8.50
CA ALA A 23 27.20 6.55 7.65
C ALA A 23 25.92 7.31 7.22
N PRO A 24 25.99 8.64 6.98
CA PRO A 24 24.82 9.41 6.56
C PRO A 24 24.11 8.83 5.34
N GLU A 25 24.87 8.25 4.40
CA GLU A 25 24.42 7.57 3.19
C GLU A 25 23.59 6.30 3.47
N ASP A 26 23.83 5.65 4.61
CA ASP A 26 23.13 4.43 5.04
C ASP A 26 21.86 4.71 5.86
N ARG A 27 21.58 5.96 6.20
CA ARG A 27 20.33 6.35 6.87
C ARG A 27 19.21 6.57 5.85
N PHE A 28 17.97 6.34 6.25
CA PHE A 28 16.77 6.73 5.51
C PHE A 28 15.75 7.29 6.48
N ASN A 29 14.81 8.07 5.97
CA ASN A 29 13.81 8.70 6.82
C ASN A 29 12.69 7.71 7.14
N PHE A 30 12.69 7.21 8.38
CA PHE A 30 11.69 6.24 8.85
C PHE A 30 10.25 6.71 8.65
N SER A 31 9.99 8.03 8.70
CA SER A 31 8.65 8.56 8.47
C SER A 31 8.10 8.27 7.08
N GLN A 32 8.99 8.12 6.07
CA GLN A 32 8.59 7.78 4.70
C GLN A 32 8.17 6.32 4.59
N VAL A 33 8.83 5.42 5.33
CA VAL A 33 8.45 4.01 5.37
C VAL A 33 7.15 3.84 6.16
N ALA A 34 7.04 4.50 7.32
CA ALA A 34 5.83 4.46 8.16
C ALA A 34 4.59 4.99 7.42
N ILE A 35 4.70 6.07 6.64
CA ILE A 35 3.54 6.58 5.90
C ILE A 35 3.13 5.64 4.75
N LEU A 36 4.08 4.95 4.10
CA LEU A 36 3.76 3.94 3.09
C LEU A 36 3.08 2.73 3.73
N GLU A 37 3.53 2.28 4.90
CA GLU A 37 2.87 1.24 5.68
C GLU A 37 1.43 1.62 6.04
N LEU A 38 1.23 2.84 6.58
CA LEU A 38 -0.10 3.34 6.92
C LEU A 38 -1.01 3.43 5.68
N THR A 39 -0.46 3.87 4.54
CA THR A 39 -1.22 3.93 3.29
C THR A 39 -1.59 2.54 2.79
N TYR A 40 -0.72 1.55 2.98
CA TYR A 40 -0.98 0.17 2.59
C TYR A 40 -1.95 -0.56 3.54
N ILE A 41 -1.98 -0.19 4.83
CA ILE A 41 -3.04 -0.59 5.77
C ILE A 41 -4.41 -0.16 5.25
N VAL A 42 -4.56 1.11 4.85
CA VAL A 42 -5.87 1.64 4.42
C VAL A 42 -6.26 1.25 3.01
N ASN A 43 -5.31 0.94 2.12
CA ASN A 43 -5.60 0.49 0.76
C ASN A 43 -5.77 -1.05 0.72
N PHE A 44 -4.68 -1.82 0.79
CA PHE A 44 -4.73 -3.28 0.66
C PHE A 44 -5.44 -3.94 1.84
N GLY A 45 -5.27 -3.41 3.05
CA GLY A 45 -5.98 -3.91 4.22
C GLY A 45 -7.50 -3.75 4.09
N SER A 46 -7.98 -2.61 3.57
CA SER A 46 -9.39 -2.43 3.29
C SER A 46 -9.85 -3.27 2.09
N GLU A 47 -9.00 -3.48 1.07
CA GLU A 47 -9.30 -4.35 -0.07
C GLU A 47 -9.74 -5.74 0.40
N LEU A 48 -8.89 -6.41 1.18
CA LEU A 48 -9.15 -7.75 1.67
C LEU A 48 -10.40 -7.82 2.56
N ALA A 49 -10.62 -6.80 3.39
CA ALA A 49 -11.78 -6.75 4.27
C ALA A 49 -13.08 -6.54 3.48
N VAL A 50 -13.06 -5.64 2.49
CA VAL A 50 -14.21 -5.34 1.63
C VAL A 50 -14.55 -6.52 0.73
N VAL A 51 -13.56 -7.15 0.09
CA VAL A 51 -13.78 -8.37 -0.73
C VAL A 51 -14.48 -9.47 0.06
N SER A 52 -14.11 -9.62 1.34
CA SER A 52 -14.66 -10.66 2.22
C SER A 52 -16.12 -10.42 2.61
N MET A 53 -16.55 -9.15 2.72
CA MET A 53 -17.91 -8.81 3.17
C MET A 53 -18.87 -8.42 2.04
N LEU A 54 -18.34 -8.06 0.86
CA LEU A 54 -19.14 -7.57 -0.28
C LEU A 54 -20.26 -8.52 -0.73
N PRO A 55 -20.06 -9.85 -0.82
CA PRO A 55 -21.14 -10.76 -1.18
C PRO A 55 -22.30 -10.69 -0.19
N ALA A 56 -22.00 -10.73 1.11
CA ALA A 56 -23.01 -10.65 2.17
C ALA A 56 -23.70 -9.29 2.19
N PHE A 57 -22.96 -8.22 1.89
CA PHE A 57 -23.51 -6.87 1.75
C PHE A 57 -24.57 -6.80 0.63
N PHE A 58 -24.26 -7.28 -0.58
CA PHE A 58 -25.20 -7.23 -1.71
C PHE A 58 -26.38 -8.22 -1.56
N GLU A 59 -26.13 -9.39 -0.98
CA GLU A 59 -27.19 -10.35 -0.62
C GLU A 59 -28.17 -9.72 0.38
N GLY A 60 -27.66 -9.22 1.52
CA GLY A 60 -28.48 -8.70 2.60
C GLY A 60 -29.16 -7.35 2.29
N THR A 61 -28.48 -6.46 1.58
CA THR A 61 -28.97 -5.09 1.32
C THR A 61 -29.99 -5.06 0.18
N PHE A 62 -29.76 -5.84 -0.89
CA PHE A 62 -30.58 -5.80 -2.11
C PHE A 62 -31.43 -7.06 -2.32
N GLY A 63 -31.35 -8.04 -1.42
CA GLY A 63 -32.10 -9.30 -1.54
C GLY A 63 -31.67 -10.16 -2.72
N LEU A 64 -30.41 -10.03 -3.16
CA LEU A 64 -29.88 -10.79 -4.30
C LEU A 64 -29.64 -12.25 -3.93
N SER A 65 -29.69 -13.13 -4.93
CA SER A 65 -29.20 -14.50 -4.73
C SER A 65 -27.70 -14.49 -4.41
N LYS A 66 -27.26 -15.48 -3.62
CA LYS A 66 -25.83 -15.67 -3.27
C LYS A 66 -24.94 -15.70 -4.50
N GLN A 67 -25.42 -16.31 -5.58
CA GLN A 67 -24.72 -16.38 -6.86
C GLN A 67 -24.56 -14.98 -7.48
N ALA A 68 -25.64 -14.19 -7.56
CA ALA A 68 -25.58 -12.84 -8.13
C ALA A 68 -24.70 -11.90 -7.29
N ALA A 69 -24.84 -11.93 -5.96
CA ALA A 69 -24.02 -11.13 -5.06
C ALA A 69 -22.53 -11.53 -5.14
N GLY A 70 -22.24 -12.83 -5.23
CA GLY A 70 -20.88 -13.35 -5.44
C GLY A 70 -20.26 -12.91 -6.77
N MET A 71 -21.03 -12.88 -7.86
CA MET A 71 -20.55 -12.37 -9.15
C MET A 71 -20.22 -10.87 -9.12
N ILE A 72 -21.05 -10.07 -8.44
CA ILE A 72 -20.76 -8.64 -8.22
C ILE A 72 -19.49 -8.47 -7.39
N ALA A 73 -19.32 -9.25 -6.32
CA ALA A 73 -18.11 -9.21 -5.52
C ALA A 73 -16.85 -9.65 -6.30
N ALA A 74 -16.99 -10.63 -7.19
CA ALA A 74 -15.90 -11.06 -8.06
C ALA A 74 -15.48 -9.95 -9.03
N SER A 75 -16.39 -9.09 -9.50
CA SER A 75 -16.04 -7.97 -10.37
C SER A 75 -15.21 -6.91 -9.63
N TYR A 76 -15.46 -6.70 -8.33
CA TYR A 76 -14.61 -5.87 -7.48
C TYR A 76 -13.19 -6.42 -7.42
N ALA A 77 -13.01 -7.71 -7.21
CA ALA A 77 -11.70 -8.35 -7.16
C ALA A 77 -11.00 -8.39 -8.54
N PHE A 78 -11.76 -8.55 -9.63
CA PHE A 78 -11.22 -8.58 -10.99
C PHE A 78 -10.64 -7.24 -11.44
N MET A 79 -11.22 -6.12 -10.98
CA MET A 79 -10.76 -4.76 -11.26
C MET A 79 -9.26 -4.56 -10.94
N ASN A 80 -8.73 -5.39 -10.05
CA ASN A 80 -7.35 -5.38 -9.58
C ASN A 80 -6.30 -5.54 -10.68
N LEU A 81 -6.61 -6.38 -11.67
CA LEU A 81 -5.70 -6.66 -12.77
C LEU A 81 -5.33 -5.39 -13.55
N MET A 82 -6.29 -4.47 -13.71
CA MET A 82 -6.12 -3.26 -14.51
C MET A 82 -5.76 -2.02 -13.68
N SER A 83 -6.26 -1.95 -12.44
CA SER A 83 -6.18 -0.73 -11.65
C SER A 83 -4.83 -0.53 -10.97
N ARG A 84 -4.14 -1.62 -10.59
CA ARG A 84 -2.79 -1.54 -10.00
C ARG A 84 -1.75 -0.92 -10.96
N PRO A 85 -1.65 -1.34 -12.24
CA PRO A 85 -0.83 -0.62 -13.23
C PRO A 85 -1.28 0.84 -13.40
N GLY A 86 -2.59 1.08 -13.37
CA GLY A 86 -3.18 2.41 -13.51
C GLY A 86 -2.66 3.41 -12.46
N GLY A 87 -2.56 3.02 -11.20
CA GLY A 87 -2.05 3.89 -10.13
C GLY A 87 -0.61 4.35 -10.33
N GLY A 88 0.27 3.43 -10.78
CA GLY A 88 1.63 3.74 -11.18
C GLY A 88 1.66 4.75 -12.32
N LEU A 89 0.97 4.44 -13.43
CA LEU A 89 0.91 5.29 -14.62
C LEU A 89 0.30 6.68 -14.37
N ILE A 90 -0.72 6.78 -13.52
CA ILE A 90 -1.32 8.06 -13.13
C ILE A 90 -0.29 8.92 -12.38
N SER A 91 0.46 8.31 -11.47
CA SER A 91 1.49 9.02 -10.71
C SER A 91 2.70 9.43 -11.55
N ASP A 92 2.99 8.69 -12.63
CA ASP A 92 3.94 9.08 -13.67
C ASP A 92 3.45 10.29 -14.49
N LYS A 93 2.20 10.26 -14.96
CA LYS A 93 1.62 11.32 -15.80
C LYS A 93 1.35 12.62 -15.06
N LEU A 94 0.97 12.56 -13.78
CA LEU A 94 0.66 13.74 -12.96
C LEU A 94 1.92 14.46 -12.44
N GLY A 95 3.11 13.90 -12.62
CA GLY A 95 4.35 14.57 -12.22
C GLY A 95 4.53 14.72 -10.70
N SER A 96 3.70 14.05 -9.88
CA SER A 96 3.92 13.91 -8.43
C SER A 96 3.39 12.58 -7.90
N ARG A 97 4.27 11.80 -7.31
CA ARG A 97 3.91 10.54 -6.64
C ARG A 97 3.18 10.82 -5.33
N LYS A 98 3.62 11.85 -4.59
CA LYS A 98 2.98 12.25 -3.34
C LYS A 98 1.52 12.66 -3.55
N MET A 99 1.28 13.57 -4.49
CA MET A 99 -0.07 14.09 -4.73
C MET A 99 -1.00 12.99 -5.24
N THR A 100 -0.49 12.13 -6.12
CA THR A 100 -1.27 10.98 -6.62
C THR A 100 -1.69 10.06 -5.47
N MET A 101 -0.77 9.65 -4.61
CA MET A 101 -1.10 8.83 -3.44
C MET A 101 -2.14 9.49 -2.54
N ALA A 102 -1.91 10.75 -2.16
CA ALA A 102 -2.82 11.48 -1.27
C ALA A 102 -4.23 11.61 -1.88
N ILE A 103 -4.33 11.93 -3.18
CA ILE A 103 -5.62 12.07 -3.88
C ILE A 103 -6.31 10.73 -4.03
N LEU A 104 -5.60 9.67 -4.42
CA LEU A 104 -6.18 8.33 -4.55
C LEU A 104 -6.74 7.83 -3.21
N THR A 105 -5.95 7.94 -2.13
CA THR A 105 -6.39 7.57 -0.78
C THR A 105 -7.54 8.45 -0.28
N PHE A 106 -7.54 9.74 -0.64
CA PHE A 106 -8.64 10.65 -0.33
C PHE A 106 -9.94 10.24 -1.05
N CYS A 107 -9.89 10.03 -2.36
CA CYS A 107 -11.02 9.59 -3.17
C CYS A 107 -11.57 8.24 -2.71
N MET A 108 -10.68 7.30 -2.34
CA MET A 108 -11.06 6.03 -1.72
C MET A 108 -11.84 6.26 -0.42
N GLY A 109 -11.33 7.13 0.47
CA GLY A 109 -12.01 7.47 1.72
C GLY A 109 -13.40 8.04 1.51
N ILE A 110 -13.56 8.98 0.57
CA ILE A 110 -14.86 9.50 0.17
C ILE A 110 -15.76 8.40 -0.40
N GLY A 111 -15.22 7.52 -1.26
CA GLY A 111 -15.94 6.39 -1.82
C GLY A 111 -16.53 5.48 -0.74
N TYR A 112 -15.73 5.13 0.28
CA TYR A 112 -16.22 4.36 1.42
C TYR A 112 -17.27 5.10 2.25
N LEU A 113 -17.12 6.41 2.46
CA LEU A 113 -18.16 7.19 3.13
C LEU A 113 -19.48 7.21 2.35
N ILE A 114 -19.44 7.26 1.01
CA ILE A 114 -20.64 7.17 0.18
C ILE A 114 -21.22 5.74 0.24
N MET A 115 -20.38 4.70 0.22
CA MET A 115 -20.81 3.31 0.42
C MET A 115 -21.55 3.11 1.74
N SER A 116 -21.14 3.81 2.81
CA SER A 116 -21.83 3.78 4.10
C SER A 116 -23.27 4.34 4.07
N LYS A 117 -23.69 4.98 2.97
CA LYS A 117 -25.04 5.51 2.77
C LYS A 117 -25.89 4.62 1.86
N VAL A 118 -25.32 3.56 1.29
CA VAL A 118 -26.05 2.62 0.46
C VAL A 118 -27.01 1.81 1.33
N THR A 119 -28.26 1.72 0.88
CA THR A 119 -29.36 1.01 1.54
C THR A 119 -30.16 0.26 0.49
N GLY A 120 -31.04 -0.67 0.89
CA GLY A 120 -31.84 -1.45 -0.07
C GLY A 120 -32.73 -0.63 -1.03
N GLY A 121 -33.05 0.63 -0.71
CA GLY A 121 -33.76 1.55 -1.61
C GLY A 121 -32.89 2.17 -2.72
N TRP A 122 -31.59 1.88 -2.77
CA TRP A 122 -30.71 2.40 -3.83
C TRP A 122 -30.95 1.70 -5.16
N TRP A 123 -30.57 2.38 -6.24
CA TRP A 123 -30.51 1.76 -7.55
C TRP A 123 -29.31 0.79 -7.62
N LEU A 124 -29.59 -0.51 -7.79
CA LEU A 124 -28.58 -1.56 -7.75
C LEU A 124 -27.39 -1.31 -8.71
N PRO A 125 -27.59 -0.99 -10.01
CA PRO A 125 -26.49 -0.62 -10.91
C PRO A 125 -25.65 0.54 -10.38
N GLY A 126 -26.27 1.53 -9.73
CA GLY A 126 -25.57 2.65 -9.08
C GLY A 126 -24.66 2.20 -7.94
N ALA A 127 -25.13 1.27 -7.10
CA ALA A 127 -24.33 0.70 -6.02
C ALA A 127 -23.16 -0.16 -6.56
N VAL A 128 -23.37 -0.89 -7.64
CA VAL A 128 -22.31 -1.65 -8.33
C VAL A 128 -21.26 -0.70 -8.93
N MET A 129 -21.69 0.35 -9.64
CA MET A 129 -20.76 1.35 -10.18
C MET A 129 -19.94 2.02 -9.09
N LEU A 130 -20.57 2.43 -7.99
CA LEU A 130 -19.88 3.00 -6.83
C LEU A 130 -18.85 2.03 -6.25
N THR A 131 -19.22 0.76 -6.11
CA THR A 131 -18.34 -0.31 -5.62
C THR A 131 -17.13 -0.50 -6.55
N MET A 132 -17.34 -0.50 -7.85
CA MET A 132 -16.27 -0.60 -8.85
C MET A 132 -15.36 0.63 -8.85
N SER A 133 -15.92 1.85 -8.71
CA SER A 133 -15.13 3.07 -8.57
C SER A 133 -14.28 3.05 -7.29
N CYS A 134 -14.83 2.57 -6.17
CA CYS A 134 -14.04 2.39 -4.94
C CYS A 134 -12.91 1.39 -5.16
N SER A 135 -13.19 0.24 -5.80
CA SER A 135 -12.19 -0.78 -6.13
C SER A 135 -11.02 -0.22 -6.91
N PHE A 136 -11.31 0.61 -7.93
CA PHE A 136 -10.30 1.29 -8.72
C PHE A 136 -9.37 2.16 -7.85
N PHE A 137 -9.92 3.00 -6.96
CA PHE A 137 -9.10 3.87 -6.11
C PHE A 137 -8.24 3.08 -5.12
N VAL A 138 -8.78 2.01 -4.54
CA VAL A 138 -8.06 1.11 -3.63
C VAL A 138 -6.82 0.53 -4.32
N GLN A 139 -7.04 -0.10 -5.48
CA GLN A 139 -5.99 -0.80 -6.21
C GLN A 139 -5.00 0.15 -6.88
N ALA A 140 -5.47 1.30 -7.37
CA ALA A 140 -4.59 2.36 -7.85
C ALA A 140 -3.72 2.91 -6.71
N GLY A 141 -4.26 3.05 -5.50
CA GLY A 141 -3.50 3.44 -4.31
C GLY A 141 -2.40 2.43 -3.96
N GLU A 142 -2.69 1.13 -4.05
CA GLU A 142 -1.68 0.08 -3.88
C GLU A 142 -0.57 0.13 -4.92
N GLY A 143 -0.93 0.27 -6.20
CA GLY A 143 0.03 0.41 -7.29
C GLY A 143 0.92 1.65 -7.11
N SER A 144 0.31 2.77 -6.70
CA SER A 144 1.05 4.01 -6.41
C SER A 144 1.95 3.87 -5.18
N THR A 145 1.57 3.08 -4.18
CA THR A 145 2.43 2.75 -3.02
C THR A 145 3.71 2.06 -3.47
N PHE A 146 3.59 1.01 -4.27
CA PHE A 146 4.75 0.26 -4.76
C PHE A 146 5.56 0.98 -5.83
N ALA A 147 5.03 2.03 -6.46
CA ALA A 147 5.82 2.95 -7.28
C ALA A 147 6.77 3.82 -6.42
N ILE A 148 6.41 4.11 -5.17
CA ILE A 148 7.22 4.94 -4.25
C ILE A 148 8.23 4.11 -3.46
N VAL A 149 7.87 2.89 -3.05
CA VAL A 149 8.73 1.98 -2.27
C VAL A 149 10.19 1.90 -2.77
N PRO A 150 10.50 1.66 -4.07
CA PRO A 150 11.87 1.57 -4.54
C PRO A 150 12.65 2.90 -4.48
N LEU A 151 11.94 4.02 -4.41
CA LEU A 151 12.51 5.37 -4.38
C LEU A 151 12.93 5.79 -2.96
N VAL A 152 12.45 5.11 -1.91
CA VAL A 152 12.84 5.40 -0.53
C VAL A 152 14.34 5.14 -0.34
N LYS A 153 14.80 3.95 -0.74
CA LYS A 153 16.22 3.57 -0.73
C LYS A 153 16.49 2.30 -1.54
N ARG A 154 17.11 2.46 -2.71
CA ARG A 154 17.42 1.36 -3.66
C ARG A 154 18.10 0.14 -3.01
N ARG A 155 19.07 0.36 -2.11
CA ARG A 155 19.84 -0.71 -1.43
C ARG A 155 18.99 -1.63 -0.54
N ILE A 156 17.90 -1.13 0.03
CA ILE A 156 17.05 -1.87 0.99
C ILE A 156 15.60 -1.99 0.51
N THR A 157 15.35 -1.79 -0.78
CA THR A 157 14.00 -1.83 -1.36
C THR A 157 13.23 -3.09 -0.99
N GLY A 158 13.88 -4.26 -1.00
CA GLY A 158 13.23 -5.52 -0.61
C GLY A 158 12.76 -5.54 0.86
N GLN A 159 13.52 -4.94 1.77
CA GLN A 159 13.13 -4.85 3.20
C GLN A 159 11.97 -3.86 3.38
N VAL A 160 12.01 -2.71 2.72
CA VAL A 160 10.93 -1.72 2.76
C VAL A 160 9.65 -2.30 2.15
N ALA A 161 9.75 -2.92 0.97
CA ALA A 161 8.63 -3.59 0.31
C ALA A 161 8.02 -4.70 1.18
N GLY A 162 8.87 -5.51 1.81
CA GLY A 162 8.43 -6.55 2.74
C GLY A 162 7.68 -5.99 3.96
N ASN A 163 8.19 -4.89 4.54
CA ASN A 163 7.53 -4.26 5.68
C ASN A 163 6.17 -3.67 5.29
N VAL A 164 6.14 -2.85 4.24
CA VAL A 164 4.90 -2.25 3.70
C VAL A 164 3.87 -3.32 3.38
N GLY A 165 4.27 -4.39 2.68
CA GLY A 165 3.39 -5.50 2.34
C GLY A 165 2.82 -6.23 3.57
N ALA A 166 3.64 -6.45 4.61
CA ALA A 166 3.19 -7.07 5.85
C ALA A 166 2.10 -6.25 6.55
N TYR A 167 2.23 -4.92 6.57
CA TYR A 167 1.25 -4.03 7.18
C TYR A 167 -0.10 -4.02 6.44
N GLY A 168 -0.13 -4.32 5.15
CA GLY A 168 -1.39 -4.54 4.43
C GLY A 168 -2.21 -5.69 5.03
N ASN A 169 -1.56 -6.82 5.36
CA ASN A 169 -2.21 -7.94 6.04
C ASN A 169 -2.62 -7.60 7.48
N VAL A 170 -1.81 -6.81 8.19
CA VAL A 170 -2.17 -6.30 9.53
C VAL A 170 -3.44 -5.46 9.45
N GLY A 171 -3.55 -4.58 8.44
CA GLY A 171 -4.76 -3.80 8.17
C GLY A 171 -5.98 -4.69 7.91
N ALA A 172 -5.84 -5.73 7.08
CA ALA A 172 -6.92 -6.65 6.78
C ALA A 172 -7.44 -7.37 8.04
N VAL A 173 -6.52 -7.90 8.86
CA VAL A 173 -6.89 -8.54 10.13
C VAL A 173 -7.56 -7.54 11.06
N ALA A 174 -7.04 -6.31 11.18
CA ALA A 174 -7.63 -5.27 12.01
C ALA A 174 -9.06 -4.92 11.54
N TYR A 175 -9.26 -4.66 10.25
CA TYR A 175 -10.58 -4.31 9.72
C TYR A 175 -11.58 -5.46 9.79
N LEU A 176 -11.17 -6.69 9.49
CA LEU A 176 -12.03 -7.86 9.61
C LEU A 176 -12.40 -8.15 11.08
N THR A 177 -11.48 -7.91 12.00
CA THR A 177 -11.76 -8.01 13.44
C THR A 177 -12.72 -6.93 13.90
N ILE A 178 -12.55 -5.69 13.42
CA ILE A 178 -13.52 -4.62 13.69
C ILE A 178 -14.88 -5.04 13.14
N PHE A 179 -14.95 -5.49 11.89
CA PHE A 179 -16.19 -5.93 11.25
C PHE A 179 -16.89 -7.06 12.01
N SER A 180 -16.15 -8.05 12.50
CA SER A 180 -16.72 -9.18 13.25
C SER A 180 -17.30 -8.79 14.61
N LEU A 181 -16.85 -7.67 15.18
CA LEU A 181 -17.37 -7.11 16.43
C LEU A 181 -18.56 -6.16 16.21
N LEU A 182 -18.89 -5.79 14.97
CA LEU A 182 -20.02 -4.93 14.66
C LEU A 182 -21.35 -5.70 14.66
N PRO A 183 -22.48 -5.01 14.91
CA PRO A 183 -23.80 -5.62 14.80
C PRO A 183 -24.06 -6.15 13.39
N ALA A 184 -24.68 -7.32 13.26
CA ALA A 184 -25.03 -7.87 11.96
C ALA A 184 -26.07 -6.99 11.22
N GLY A 185 -25.98 -6.98 9.89
CA GLY A 185 -26.91 -6.28 9.01
C GLY A 185 -26.48 -4.86 8.64
N ASP A 186 -27.42 -4.05 8.16
CA ASP A 186 -27.17 -2.73 7.59
C ASP A 186 -26.38 -1.81 8.51
N VAL A 187 -26.71 -1.79 9.81
CA VAL A 187 -26.04 -0.91 10.77
C VAL A 187 -24.55 -1.22 10.86
N GLY A 188 -24.17 -2.50 10.93
CA GLY A 188 -22.77 -2.91 10.92
C GLY A 188 -22.07 -2.55 9.62
N ASN A 189 -22.70 -2.79 8.47
CA ASN A 189 -22.15 -2.43 7.17
C ASN A 189 -21.87 -0.91 7.08
N ARG A 190 -22.80 -0.08 7.54
CA ARG A 190 -22.63 1.39 7.56
C ARG A 190 -21.45 1.81 8.44
N ILE A 191 -21.37 1.29 9.66
CA ILE A 191 -20.27 1.62 10.58
C ILE A 191 -18.93 1.14 10.01
N PHE A 192 -18.90 -0.05 9.42
CA PHE A 192 -17.71 -0.61 8.80
C PHE A 192 -17.18 0.29 7.67
N PHE A 193 -18.03 0.67 6.71
CA PHE A 193 -17.64 1.58 5.64
C PHE A 193 -17.27 2.98 6.15
N GLN A 194 -17.88 3.45 7.25
CA GLN A 194 -17.46 4.70 7.91
C GLN A 194 -16.05 4.61 8.50
N VAL A 195 -15.73 3.50 9.18
CA VAL A 195 -14.39 3.26 9.74
C VAL A 195 -13.34 3.25 8.62
N LEU A 196 -13.60 2.52 7.54
CA LEU A 196 -12.70 2.51 6.37
C LEU A 196 -12.54 3.91 5.77
N GLY A 197 -13.65 4.64 5.58
CA GLY A 197 -13.64 5.98 5.00
C GLY A 197 -12.87 6.99 5.84
N VAL A 198 -13.18 7.07 7.14
CA VAL A 198 -12.50 8.00 8.07
C VAL A 198 -11.02 7.66 8.21
N ALA A 199 -10.67 6.38 8.38
CA ALA A 199 -9.27 5.95 8.47
C ALA A 199 -8.49 6.35 7.20
N SER A 200 -9.09 6.13 6.03
CA SER A 200 -8.50 6.52 4.74
C SER A 200 -8.32 8.02 4.61
N LEU A 201 -9.28 8.84 5.02
CA LEU A 201 -9.16 10.31 4.98
C LEU A 201 -8.09 10.83 5.94
N VAL A 202 -8.00 10.26 7.14
CA VAL A 202 -6.93 10.59 8.09
C VAL A 202 -5.57 10.25 7.49
N VAL A 203 -5.41 9.07 6.89
CA VAL A 203 -4.15 8.67 6.26
C VAL A 203 -3.86 9.49 5.02
N ALA A 204 -4.86 9.86 4.21
CA ALA A 204 -4.67 10.76 3.06
C ALA A 204 -4.13 12.13 3.52
N PHE A 205 -4.67 12.68 4.61
CA PHE A 205 -4.19 13.91 5.21
C PHE A 205 -2.76 13.76 5.74
N LEU A 206 -2.46 12.68 6.45
CA LEU A 206 -1.09 12.39 6.92
C LEU A 206 -0.12 12.19 5.74
N CYS A 207 -0.56 11.56 4.65
CA CYS A 207 0.21 11.39 3.44
C CYS A 207 0.55 12.75 2.83
N PHE A 208 -0.43 13.66 2.75
CA PHE A 208 -0.20 15.02 2.29
C PHE A 208 0.80 15.80 3.17
N LEU A 209 0.83 15.59 4.48
CA LEU A 209 1.74 16.31 5.38
C LEU A 209 3.14 15.68 5.50
N VAL A 210 3.20 14.35 5.63
CA VAL A 210 4.40 13.61 6.04
C VAL A 210 5.16 13.04 4.85
N LEU A 211 4.47 12.61 3.79
CA LEU A 211 5.13 12.08 2.61
C LEU A 211 5.86 13.22 1.90
N LYS A 212 7.15 13.00 1.66
CA LYS A 212 7.99 13.90 0.88
C LYS A 212 8.07 13.32 -0.52
N GLU A 213 8.05 14.21 -1.53
CA GLU A 213 8.24 13.75 -2.90
C GLU A 213 9.59 13.02 -2.99
N PRO A 214 9.61 11.75 -3.41
CA PRO A 214 10.85 10.98 -3.50
C PRO A 214 11.84 11.66 -4.45
N LYS A 215 13.11 11.77 -4.02
CA LYS A 215 14.17 12.30 -4.89
C LYS A 215 14.39 11.32 -6.05
N GLY A 216 14.37 11.82 -7.29
CA GLY A 216 14.44 10.99 -8.48
C GLY A 216 13.10 10.37 -8.92
N SER A 217 11.95 10.85 -8.42
CA SER A 217 10.60 10.42 -8.85
C SER A 217 10.40 10.39 -10.37
N PHE A 218 11.12 11.24 -11.11
CA PHE A 218 11.04 11.42 -12.57
C PHE A 218 12.41 11.48 -13.25
N ALA A 219 13.49 11.19 -12.53
CA ALA A 219 14.81 11.13 -13.16
C ALA A 219 14.85 9.88 -14.04
N GLU A 220 15.02 10.08 -15.34
CA GLU A 220 15.20 9.00 -16.32
C GLU A 220 16.25 8.02 -15.80
N LEU A 221 15.93 6.73 -15.94
CA LEU A 221 16.72 5.57 -15.51
C LEU A 221 18.09 5.52 -16.22
N HIS A 222 19.03 6.41 -15.91
CA HIS A 222 20.41 6.30 -16.42
C HIS A 222 21.53 6.59 -15.41
N GLU A 223 21.24 7.07 -14.19
CA GLU A 223 22.28 7.29 -13.18
C GLU A 223 22.27 6.20 -12.10
N GLY A 224 22.95 5.09 -12.37
CA GLY A 224 23.21 4.09 -11.34
C GLY A 224 23.73 2.73 -11.79
N GLU A 225 23.69 2.41 -13.08
CA GLU A 225 24.29 1.16 -13.59
C GLU A 225 25.83 1.19 -13.54
N GLU A 226 26.45 2.36 -13.69
CA GLU A 226 27.92 2.45 -13.71
C GLU A 226 28.57 2.20 -12.35
N GLN A 227 27.95 2.63 -11.24
CA GLN A 227 28.56 2.52 -9.91
C GLN A 227 28.53 1.11 -9.32
N TYR A 228 27.58 0.26 -9.74
CA TYR A 228 27.50 -1.13 -9.29
C TYR A 228 28.40 -2.06 -10.12
N ALA A 229 28.61 -1.76 -11.40
CA ALA A 229 29.56 -2.50 -12.24
C ALA A 229 31.01 -2.33 -11.76
N THR A 230 31.39 -1.15 -11.25
CA THR A 230 32.75 -0.91 -10.73
C THR A 230 32.98 -1.52 -9.34
N ALA A 231 31.95 -1.62 -8.49
CA ALA A 231 32.10 -2.19 -7.15
C ALA A 231 32.08 -3.73 -7.13
N ALA A 232 31.50 -4.37 -8.16
CA ALA A 232 31.38 -5.82 -8.25
C ALA A 232 32.56 -6.53 -8.93
N SER A 233 33.53 -5.80 -9.50
CA SER A 233 34.74 -6.39 -10.09
C SER A 233 36.03 -5.80 -9.50
N PRO A 234 36.52 -6.33 -8.37
CA PRO A 234 37.93 -6.18 -7.98
C PRO A 234 38.86 -7.04 -8.85
N ALA A 235 38.33 -7.93 -9.70
CA ALA A 235 39.12 -8.97 -10.37
C ALA A 235 39.90 -8.47 -11.60
N ALA A 236 39.50 -7.35 -12.22
CA ALA A 236 40.15 -6.87 -13.44
C ALA A 236 41.39 -5.97 -13.20
N ALA A 237 41.68 -5.57 -11.95
CA ALA A 237 42.83 -4.72 -11.63
C ALA A 237 44.11 -5.52 -11.29
N MET A 238 44.05 -6.86 -11.30
CA MET A 238 45.19 -7.71 -10.91
C MET A 238 45.89 -8.41 -12.08
N GLU A 239 45.34 -8.39 -13.30
CA GLU A 239 45.94 -9.07 -14.47
C GLU A 239 46.88 -8.20 -15.34
N THR A 240 47.01 -6.90 -15.07
CA THR A 240 47.91 -6.02 -15.85
C THR A 240 49.25 -5.72 -15.18
N GLY A 241 49.54 -6.32 -14.02
CA GLY A 241 50.77 -6.06 -13.25
C GLY A 241 51.94 -7.02 -13.49
N ASP A 242 51.73 -8.17 -14.13
CA ASP A 242 52.71 -9.29 -14.14
C ASP A 242 53.27 -9.65 -15.53
N LEU A 243 53.23 -8.73 -16.50
CA LEU A 243 53.86 -8.90 -17.83
C LEU A 243 54.94 -7.87 -18.15
N MET A 244 55.51 -7.23 -17.13
CA MET A 244 56.74 -6.43 -17.26
C MET A 244 57.70 -6.75 -16.12
N ASN A 245 58.33 -7.93 -16.19
CA ASN A 245 59.68 -8.22 -15.69
C ASN A 245 60.21 -9.51 -16.32
#